data_AF-M9R2V9-F1
#
_entry.id   AF-M9R2V9-F1
#
_cell.length_a   1.000
_cell.length_b   1.000
_cell.length_c   1.000
_cell.angle_alpha   90.00
_cell.angle_beta   90.00
_cell.angle_gamma   90.00
#
_symmetry.space_group_name_H-M   'P 1'
#
loop_
_entity.id
_entity.type
_entity.pdbx_description
1 polymer ?
#
loop_
_entity_poly.entity_id
_entity_poly.type
_entity_poly.pdbx_seq_one_letter_code
_entity_poly.pdbx_strand_id
1 'polypeptide(L)'
;MTTILFNKPFGVLTQFTDAKCPTERPTLSGFDLPKGVYAAGRLDRDSEGLLVLTDDGKLQAQLSSPKFKTPKTYLVQVEGDTTDADLDPMRASLSLKDGPTLPARVHLIDPPDLWLRDPPVRVRKSIPDTWIKVTITEGRNRQVRRMCAALGFPCLRLVRWSVGSWTLDGISQGQWRSS
;
A
#
# COMPACT_ATOMS: atom_id res chain seq x y z
N MET A 1 -7.69 9.75 -22.61
CA MET A 1 -7.22 9.74 -21.20
C MET A 1 -7.08 8.29 -20.81
N THR A 2 -5.90 7.92 -20.39
CA THR A 2 -5.54 6.53 -20.09
C THR A 2 -5.41 6.39 -18.59
N THR A 3 -6.18 5.50 -17.98
CA THR A 3 -6.05 5.14 -16.57
C THR A 3 -5.82 3.65 -16.46
N ILE A 4 -4.78 3.27 -15.71
CA ILE A 4 -4.32 1.90 -15.58
C ILE A 4 -4.27 1.55 -14.10
N LEU A 5 -4.79 0.37 -13.80
CA LEU A 5 -4.73 -0.27 -12.50
C LEU A 5 -3.67 -1.36 -12.58
N PHE A 6 -2.54 -1.15 -11.90
CA PHE A 6 -1.42 -2.09 -11.88
C PHE A 6 -1.28 -2.72 -10.50
N ASN A 7 -1.17 -4.05 -10.44
CA ASN A 7 -0.85 -4.75 -9.20
C ASN A 7 0.67 -4.81 -9.01
N LYS A 8 1.24 -3.82 -8.32
CA LYS A 8 2.70 -3.68 -8.15
C LYS A 8 3.27 -4.81 -7.28
N PRO A 9 4.25 -5.58 -7.76
CA PRO A 9 4.96 -6.57 -6.94
C PRO A 9 5.82 -5.93 -5.84
N PHE A 10 6.21 -6.75 -4.86
CA PHE A 10 7.17 -6.36 -3.83
C PHE A 10 8.54 -6.08 -4.48
N GLY A 11 9.32 -5.16 -3.92
CA GLY A 11 10.68 -4.88 -4.38
C GLY A 11 10.77 -3.93 -5.59
N VAL A 12 9.65 -3.66 -6.28
CA VAL A 12 9.60 -2.78 -7.46
C VAL A 12 9.47 -1.30 -7.05
N LEU A 13 10.28 -0.43 -7.62
CA LEU A 13 10.18 1.02 -7.45
C LEU A 13 9.00 1.60 -8.23
N THR A 14 8.28 2.55 -7.63
CA THR A 14 7.23 3.33 -8.31
C THR A 14 7.83 4.43 -9.18
N GLN A 15 8.59 4.07 -10.19
CA GLN A 15 9.17 4.96 -11.21
C GLN A 15 9.58 4.14 -12.43
N PHE A 16 9.70 4.78 -13.59
CA PHE A 16 10.12 4.13 -14.85
C PHE A 16 11.64 4.15 -15.08
N THR A 17 12.38 4.99 -14.37
CA THR A 17 13.82 5.16 -14.56
C THR A 17 14.55 5.10 -13.22
N ASP A 18 15.63 4.32 -13.12
CA ASP A 18 16.50 4.24 -11.92
C ASP A 18 17.86 4.93 -12.16
N ALA A 19 17.82 6.23 -12.44
CA ALA A 19 19.00 6.98 -12.89
C ALA A 19 20.08 7.25 -11.82
N LYS A 20 19.92 6.79 -10.57
CA LYS A 20 20.73 7.25 -9.43
C LYS A 20 21.30 6.14 -8.53
N CYS A 21 21.22 4.86 -8.90
CA CYS A 21 21.72 3.78 -8.06
C CYS A 21 22.78 2.91 -8.79
N PRO A 22 23.91 2.58 -8.13
CA PRO A 22 24.92 1.67 -8.67
C PRO A 22 24.43 0.22 -8.79
N THR A 23 23.36 -0.12 -8.07
CA THR A 23 22.70 -1.43 -8.11
C THR A 23 21.35 -1.29 -8.78
N GLU A 24 21.12 -2.07 -9.82
CA GLU A 24 19.88 -2.05 -10.59
C GLU A 24 18.72 -2.55 -9.71
N ARG A 25 17.69 -1.72 -9.56
CA ARG A 25 16.48 -2.07 -8.82
C ARG A 25 15.33 -2.26 -9.82
N PRO A 26 14.45 -3.26 -9.63
CA PRO A 26 13.28 -3.40 -10.47
C PRO A 26 12.42 -2.13 -10.47
N THR A 27 12.02 -1.67 -11.65
CA THR A 27 11.21 -0.47 -11.89
C THR A 27 9.91 -0.85 -12.61
N LEU A 28 9.05 0.15 -12.85
CA LEU A 28 7.83 -0.04 -13.62
C LEU A 28 8.10 -0.40 -15.11
N SER A 29 9.30 -0.14 -15.63
CA SER A 29 9.61 -0.45 -17.04
C SER A 29 9.66 -1.95 -17.35
N GLY A 30 9.71 -2.82 -16.34
CA GLY A 30 9.73 -4.28 -16.52
C GLY A 30 8.35 -4.94 -16.67
N PHE A 31 7.24 -4.18 -16.77
CA PHE A 31 5.87 -4.70 -16.68
C PHE A 31 4.98 -4.37 -17.89
N ASP A 32 5.56 -4.11 -19.06
CA ASP A 32 4.83 -3.81 -20.31
C ASP A 32 3.72 -2.75 -20.15
N LEU A 33 3.98 -1.75 -19.32
CA LEU A 33 3.05 -0.67 -19.05
C LEU A 33 3.02 0.31 -20.25
N PRO A 34 1.84 0.82 -20.63
CA PRO A 34 1.69 1.89 -21.61
C PRO A 34 2.62 3.08 -21.34
N LYS A 35 3.17 3.65 -22.42
CA LYS A 35 4.04 4.83 -22.32
C LYS A 35 3.22 6.08 -21.99
N GLY A 36 3.85 7.05 -21.34
CA GLY A 36 3.25 8.36 -21.05
C GLY A 36 2.30 8.40 -19.84
N VAL A 37 2.19 7.30 -19.09
CA VAL A 37 1.43 7.26 -17.83
C VAL A 37 2.36 7.43 -16.63
N TYR A 38 1.84 8.05 -15.56
CA TYR A 38 2.58 8.31 -14.34
C TYR A 38 1.76 7.92 -13.10
N ALA A 39 2.46 7.62 -12.00
CA ALA A 39 1.82 7.27 -10.75
C ALA A 39 0.95 8.40 -10.19
N ALA A 40 -0.34 8.10 -10.00
CA ALA A 40 -1.29 8.92 -9.29
C ALA A 40 -1.32 8.53 -7.80
N GLY A 41 -0.25 8.93 -7.11
CA GLY A 41 0.05 8.51 -5.74
C GLY A 41 1.02 7.32 -5.72
N ARG A 42 2.19 7.53 -5.11
CA ARG A 42 3.25 6.53 -5.08
C ARG A 42 2.89 5.37 -4.14
N LEU A 43 3.53 4.23 -4.39
CA LEU A 43 3.57 3.09 -3.47
C LEU A 43 5.04 2.81 -3.15
N ASP A 44 5.35 2.51 -1.89
CA ASP A 44 6.74 2.25 -1.50
C ASP A 44 7.27 0.97 -2.16
N ARG A 45 8.60 0.88 -2.29
CA ARG A 45 9.28 -0.28 -2.87
C ARG A 45 8.90 -1.58 -2.16
N ASP A 46 8.85 -1.53 -0.84
CA ASP A 46 8.57 -2.67 0.04
C ASP A 46 7.07 -2.92 0.26
N SER A 47 6.21 -2.22 -0.49
CA SER A 47 4.76 -2.41 -0.46
C SER A 47 4.28 -3.00 -1.78
N GLU A 48 3.13 -3.67 -1.74
CA GLU A 48 2.54 -4.41 -2.86
C GLU A 48 1.14 -3.85 -3.19
N GLY A 49 0.61 -4.22 -4.35
CA GLY A 49 -0.80 -4.00 -4.67
C GLY A 49 -1.06 -2.78 -5.56
N LEU A 50 -2.26 -2.24 -5.45
CA LEU A 50 -2.84 -1.33 -6.43
C LEU A 50 -2.02 -0.05 -6.57
N LEU A 51 -1.50 0.16 -7.77
CA LEU A 51 -0.91 1.40 -8.24
C LEU A 51 -1.76 1.94 -9.39
N VAL A 52 -2.28 3.14 -9.21
CA VAL A 52 -3.00 3.86 -10.28
C VAL A 52 -1.98 4.63 -11.10
N LEU A 53 -1.97 4.41 -12.41
CA LEU A 53 -1.15 5.12 -13.38
C LEU A 53 -2.06 5.86 -14.35
N THR A 54 -1.76 7.11 -14.67
CA THR A 54 -2.57 7.90 -15.61
C THR A 54 -1.75 8.95 -16.35
N ASP A 55 -2.24 9.35 -17.52
CA ASP A 55 -1.78 10.52 -18.27
C ASP A 55 -2.54 11.81 -17.90
N ASP A 56 -3.61 11.72 -17.10
CA ASP A 56 -4.41 12.87 -16.66
C ASP A 56 -3.85 13.52 -15.39
N GLY A 57 -3.24 14.69 -15.55
CA GLY A 57 -2.70 15.48 -14.44
C GLY A 57 -3.76 15.89 -13.40
N LYS A 58 -5.04 16.05 -13.78
CA LYS A 58 -6.11 16.37 -12.83
C LYS A 58 -6.37 15.19 -11.90
N LEU A 59 -6.52 14.00 -12.49
CA LEU A 59 -6.69 12.77 -11.72
C LEU A 59 -5.46 12.49 -10.85
N GLN A 60 -4.26 12.72 -11.38
CA GLN A 60 -3.01 12.59 -10.63
C GLN A 60 -3.00 13.49 -9.38
N ALA A 61 -3.36 14.76 -9.54
CA ALA A 61 -3.45 15.72 -8.44
C ALA A 61 -4.55 15.31 -7.43
N GLN A 62 -5.68 14.82 -7.92
CA GLN A 62 -6.80 14.39 -7.09
C GLN A 62 -6.40 13.22 -6.17
N LEU A 63 -5.74 12.20 -6.72
CA LEU A 63 -5.41 10.98 -5.96
C LEU A 63 -4.18 11.10 -5.06
N SER A 64 -3.27 12.02 -5.39
CA SER A 64 -2.03 12.26 -4.64
C SER A 64 -2.15 13.34 -3.58
N SER A 65 -3.07 14.31 -3.73
CA SER A 65 -3.20 15.40 -2.78
C SER A 65 -4.00 14.98 -1.54
N PRO A 66 -3.47 15.23 -0.32
CA PRO A 66 -4.20 15.00 0.94
C PRO A 66 -5.55 15.73 1.02
N LYS A 67 -5.73 16.80 0.24
CA LYS A 67 -6.96 17.63 0.24
C LYS A 67 -8.20 16.83 -0.14
N PHE A 68 -8.08 15.88 -1.06
CA PHE A 68 -9.24 15.15 -1.61
C PHE A 68 -9.65 13.95 -0.75
N LYS A 69 -8.89 13.63 0.29
CA LYS A 69 -9.22 12.59 1.27
C LYS A 69 -9.60 11.24 0.65
N THR A 70 -9.01 10.91 -0.51
CA THR A 70 -9.37 9.68 -1.24
C THR A 70 -9.07 8.46 -0.36
N PRO A 71 -10.06 7.61 -0.06
CA PRO A 71 -9.85 6.45 0.79
C PRO A 71 -8.92 5.45 0.11
N LYS A 72 -7.98 4.92 0.88
CA LYS A 72 -7.05 3.87 0.45
C LYS A 72 -7.11 2.74 1.46
N THR A 73 -7.45 1.55 0.99
CA THR A 73 -7.57 0.36 1.85
C THR A 73 -6.35 -0.53 1.67
N TYR A 74 -5.81 -0.99 2.79
CA TYR A 74 -4.64 -1.83 2.87
C TYR A 74 -4.99 -3.11 3.61
N LEU A 75 -4.47 -4.23 3.12
CA LEU A 75 -4.37 -5.48 3.87
C LEU A 75 -2.96 -5.53 4.45
N VAL A 76 -2.88 -5.68 5.75
CA VAL A 76 -1.63 -5.54 6.50
C VAL A 76 -1.43 -6.80 7.33
N GLN A 77 -0.31 -7.47 7.13
CA GLN A 77 0.15 -8.49 8.06
C GLN A 77 1.03 -7.82 9.11
N VAL A 78 0.74 -8.06 10.38
CA VAL A 78 1.48 -7.52 11.53
C VAL A 78 2.05 -8.65 12.37
N GLU A 79 3.21 -8.43 12.98
CA GLU A 79 3.80 -9.36 13.94
C GLU A 79 3.04 -9.30 15.28
N GLY A 80 2.78 -10.46 15.88
CA GLY A 80 2.07 -10.60 17.15
C GLY A 80 0.60 -10.96 16.97
N ASP A 81 -0.03 -11.31 18.08
CA ASP A 81 -1.46 -11.65 18.17
C ASP A 81 -2.24 -10.40 18.60
N THR A 82 -2.54 -9.54 17.63
CA THR A 82 -3.26 -8.27 17.88
C THR A 82 -4.74 -8.53 18.12
N THR A 83 -5.30 -7.94 19.18
CA THR A 83 -6.74 -8.00 19.47
C THR A 83 -7.50 -6.84 18.84
N ASP A 84 -8.83 -6.93 18.77
CA ASP A 84 -9.64 -5.86 18.17
C ASP A 84 -9.51 -4.53 18.95
N ALA A 85 -9.39 -4.62 20.29
CA ALA A 85 -9.23 -3.49 21.19
C ALA A 85 -7.88 -2.79 21.04
N ASP A 86 -6.81 -3.53 20.73
CA ASP A 86 -5.49 -2.95 20.48
C ASP A 86 -5.49 -1.97 19.30
N LEU A 87 -6.47 -2.09 18.40
CA LEU A 87 -6.59 -1.27 17.19
C LEU A 87 -7.38 0.04 17.43
N ASP A 88 -8.03 0.20 18.59
CA ASP A 88 -8.82 1.40 18.92
C ASP A 88 -8.04 2.71 18.79
N PRO A 89 -6.76 2.81 19.19
CA PRO A 89 -5.99 4.03 18.99
C PRO A 89 -5.83 4.42 17.50
N MET A 90 -5.76 3.44 16.58
CA MET A 90 -5.78 3.74 15.14
C MET A 90 -7.14 4.23 14.65
N ARG A 91 -8.24 3.73 15.25
CA ARG A 91 -9.61 4.11 14.90
C ARG A 91 -9.94 5.54 15.31
N ALA A 92 -9.38 5.99 16.44
CA ALA A 92 -9.57 7.33 16.96
C ALA A 92 -8.58 8.34 16.37
N SER A 93 -7.37 8.42 16.93
CA SER A 93 -6.28 9.25 16.44
C SER A 93 -5.01 8.79 17.13
N LEU A 94 -3.96 8.55 16.36
CA LEU A 94 -2.69 8.06 16.86
C LEU A 94 -1.61 9.11 16.68
N SER A 95 -0.88 9.43 17.75
CA SER A 95 0.24 10.37 17.69
C SER A 95 1.46 9.73 17.03
N LEU A 96 1.88 10.25 15.88
CA LEU A 96 3.14 9.91 15.22
C LEU A 96 4.13 11.08 15.34
N LYS A 97 5.40 10.86 14.96
CA LYS A 97 6.46 11.89 15.04
C LYS A 97 6.15 13.20 14.29
N ASP A 98 5.39 13.11 13.21
CA ASP A 98 4.93 14.21 12.36
C ASP A 98 3.50 14.68 12.71
N GLY A 99 3.00 14.35 13.90
CA GLY A 99 1.71 14.79 14.43
C GLY A 99 0.63 13.70 14.54
N PRO A 100 -0.59 14.05 15.01
CA PRO A 100 -1.69 13.11 15.12
C PRO A 100 -2.18 12.62 13.75
N THR A 101 -2.63 11.37 13.65
CA THR A 101 -3.31 10.85 12.45
C THR A 101 -4.79 11.24 12.45
N LEU A 102 -5.39 11.27 11.27
CA LEU A 102 -6.84 11.22 11.14
C LEU A 102 -7.36 9.85 11.61
N PRO A 103 -8.63 9.78 12.03
CA PRO A 103 -9.32 8.51 12.27
C PRO A 103 -9.21 7.56 11.07
N ALA A 104 -8.87 6.30 11.32
CA ALA A 104 -8.84 5.25 10.31
C ALA A 104 -9.97 4.24 10.54
N ARG A 105 -10.41 3.53 9.49
CA ARG A 105 -11.22 2.33 9.68
C ARG A 105 -10.29 1.13 9.75
N VAL A 106 -10.32 0.40 10.85
CA VAL A 106 -9.44 -0.74 11.08
C VAL A 106 -10.24 -1.92 11.58
N HIS A 107 -10.00 -3.09 10.99
CA HIS A 107 -10.65 -4.34 11.37
C HIS A 107 -9.62 -5.47 11.38
N LEU A 108 -9.71 -6.37 12.36
CA LEU A 108 -9.14 -7.71 12.23
C LEU A 108 -9.81 -8.45 11.09
N ILE A 109 -9.03 -9.23 10.35
CA ILE A 109 -9.53 -10.07 9.26
C ILE A 109 -8.79 -11.42 9.29
N ASP A 110 -9.43 -12.44 8.73
CA ASP A 110 -8.74 -13.69 8.43
C ASP A 110 -7.63 -13.45 7.38
N PRO A 111 -6.62 -14.34 7.32
CA PRO A 111 -5.60 -14.29 6.29
C PRO A 111 -6.24 -14.23 4.89
N PRO A 112 -6.01 -13.15 4.12
CA PRO A 112 -6.62 -13.00 2.82
C PRO A 112 -5.97 -13.95 1.80
N ASP A 113 -6.75 -14.39 0.82
CA ASP A 113 -6.23 -15.13 -0.33
C ASP A 113 -5.43 -14.18 -1.23
N LEU A 114 -4.11 -14.15 -1.02
CA LEU A 114 -3.16 -13.32 -1.76
C LEU A 114 -2.10 -14.22 -2.39
N TRP A 115 -1.53 -13.73 -3.49
CA TRP A 115 -0.36 -14.34 -4.11
C TRP A 115 0.81 -14.47 -3.10
N LEU A 116 1.68 -15.45 -3.36
CA LEU A 116 2.91 -15.64 -2.61
C LEU A 116 3.84 -14.44 -2.81
N ARG A 117 4.43 -13.96 -1.71
CA ARG A 117 5.39 -12.86 -1.74
C ARG A 117 6.79 -13.38 -2.07
N ASP A 118 7.49 -12.69 -2.97
CA ASP A 118 8.91 -12.92 -3.23
C ASP A 118 9.75 -11.67 -2.87
N PRO A 119 10.76 -11.78 -1.98
CA PRO A 119 11.03 -12.92 -1.10
C PRO A 119 9.88 -13.16 -0.11
N PRO A 120 9.76 -14.35 0.50
CA PRO A 120 8.72 -14.65 1.48
C PRO A 120 8.82 -13.74 2.71
N VAL A 121 7.69 -13.46 3.38
CA VAL A 121 7.66 -12.68 4.63
C VAL A 121 8.57 -13.34 5.65
N ARG A 122 9.48 -12.55 6.25
CA ARG A 122 10.37 -13.03 7.29
C ARG A 122 9.59 -13.11 8.60
N VAL A 123 8.99 -14.25 8.86
CA VAL A 123 8.28 -14.54 10.10
C VAL A 123 9.21 -15.20 11.11
N ARG A 124 9.03 -14.91 12.40
CA ARG A 124 9.69 -15.63 13.49
C ARG A 124 8.81 -16.83 13.84
N LYS A 125 9.32 -18.05 13.73
CA LYS A 125 8.53 -19.28 13.97
C LYS A 125 7.82 -19.34 15.34
N SER A 126 8.32 -18.60 16.32
CA SER A 126 7.79 -18.56 17.69
C SER A 126 6.82 -17.41 17.95
N ILE A 127 6.57 -16.53 16.99
CA ILE A 127 5.69 -15.35 17.15
C ILE A 127 4.59 -15.46 16.10
N PRO A 128 3.31 -15.43 16.50
CA PRO A 128 2.20 -15.43 15.55
C PRO A 128 2.19 -14.15 14.72
N ASP A 129 1.40 -14.15 13.66
CA ASP A 129 1.08 -12.95 12.90
C ASP A 129 -0.42 -12.86 12.66
N THR A 130 -0.90 -11.62 12.53
CA THR A 130 -2.32 -11.30 12.39
C THR A 130 -2.51 -10.40 11.18
N TRP A 131 -3.68 -10.52 10.55
CA TRP A 131 -4.07 -9.65 9.46
C TRP A 131 -5.07 -8.58 9.90
N ILE A 132 -4.80 -7.36 9.47
CA ILE A 132 -5.71 -6.22 9.64
C ILE A 132 -6.01 -5.58 8.30
N LYS A 133 -7.24 -5.08 8.16
CA LYS A 133 -7.67 -4.22 7.08
C LYS A 133 -7.69 -2.78 7.57
N VAL A 134 -6.88 -1.92 6.95
CA VAL A 134 -6.73 -0.50 7.32
C VAL A 134 -7.18 0.38 6.16
N THR A 135 -8.20 1.22 6.37
CA THR A 135 -8.59 2.26 5.42
C THR A 135 -8.27 3.64 6.00
N ILE A 136 -7.41 4.39 5.30
CA ILE A 136 -7.05 5.77 5.61
C ILE A 136 -7.44 6.72 4.48
N THR A 137 -7.64 7.99 4.81
CA THR A 137 -7.93 9.07 3.85
C THR A 137 -6.80 10.09 3.75
N GLU A 138 -5.70 9.86 4.46
CA GLU A 138 -4.44 10.60 4.32
C GLU A 138 -3.33 9.71 3.74
N GLY A 139 -2.21 10.32 3.37
CA GLY A 139 -1.13 9.66 2.64
C GLY A 139 0.26 10.09 3.12
N ARG A 140 0.48 10.12 4.45
CA ARG A 140 1.78 10.48 5.01
C ARG A 140 2.83 9.40 4.72
N ASN A 141 4.10 9.79 4.74
CA ASN A 141 5.21 8.86 4.49
C ASN A 141 5.09 7.62 5.38
N ARG A 142 5.02 6.42 4.78
CA ARG A 142 4.98 5.12 5.48
C ARG A 142 3.92 5.02 6.59
N GLN A 143 2.82 5.76 6.47
CA GLN A 143 1.89 5.99 7.57
C GLN A 143 1.38 4.71 8.23
N VAL A 144 0.82 3.78 7.46
CA VAL A 144 0.26 2.52 7.98
C VAL A 144 1.31 1.74 8.79
N ARG A 145 2.55 1.63 8.27
CA ARG A 145 3.63 0.94 8.96
C ARG A 145 4.02 1.61 10.28
N ARG A 146 4.06 2.95 10.28
CA ARG A 146 4.34 3.74 11.48
C ARG A 146 3.23 3.63 12.52
N MET A 147 1.97 3.59 12.09
CA MET A 147 0.84 3.34 12.98
C MET A 147 0.95 1.97 13.64
N CYS A 148 1.23 0.91 12.86
CA CYS A 148 1.35 -0.45 13.40
C CYS A 148 2.52 -0.55 14.39
N ALA A 149 3.68 0.00 14.04
CA ALA A 149 4.85 0.02 14.92
C ALA A 149 4.63 0.81 16.23
N ALA A 150 3.87 1.91 16.18
CA ALA A 150 3.54 2.71 17.37
C ALA A 150 2.63 1.97 18.36
N LEU A 151 1.87 0.97 17.89
CA LEU A 151 1.09 0.07 18.75
C LEU A 151 1.88 -1.17 19.22
N GLY A 152 3.14 -1.32 18.81
CA GLY A 152 3.94 -2.49 19.16
C GLY A 152 3.75 -3.70 18.23
N PHE A 153 3.03 -3.55 17.11
CA PHE A 153 2.79 -4.61 16.11
C PHE A 153 3.44 -4.26 14.76
N PRO A 154 4.76 -4.48 14.56
CA PRO A 154 5.43 -4.11 13.32
C PRO A 154 4.77 -4.72 12.06
N CYS A 155 4.61 -3.90 11.03
CA CYS A 155 4.05 -4.35 9.75
C CYS A 155 5.06 -5.21 8.96
N LEU A 156 4.68 -6.47 8.74
CA LEU A 156 5.44 -7.48 8.00
C LEU A 156 5.17 -7.43 6.49
N ARG A 157 3.90 -7.28 6.10
CA ARG A 157 3.45 -7.20 4.71
C ARG A 157 2.39 -6.10 4.57
N LEU A 158 2.45 -5.34 3.48
CA LEU A 158 1.52 -4.26 3.20
C LEU A 158 1.06 -4.32 1.76
N VAL A 159 -0.22 -4.62 1.54
CA VAL A 159 -0.84 -4.70 0.22
C VAL A 159 -1.92 -3.63 0.11
N ARG A 160 -1.77 -2.66 -0.79
CA ARG A 160 -2.83 -1.69 -1.06
C ARG A 160 -3.90 -2.36 -1.93
N TRP A 161 -5.05 -2.67 -1.33
CA TRP A 161 -6.14 -3.35 -2.01
C TRP A 161 -6.98 -2.41 -2.88
N SER A 162 -7.23 -1.19 -2.40
CA SER A 162 -8.09 -0.23 -3.11
C SER A 162 -7.64 1.22 -2.99
N VAL A 163 -8.03 2.01 -3.99
CA VAL A 163 -7.88 3.47 -4.04
C VAL A 163 -9.19 4.05 -4.58
N GLY A 164 -9.94 4.76 -3.75
CA GLY A 164 -11.28 5.22 -4.12
C GLY A 164 -12.19 4.05 -4.46
N SER A 165 -12.78 4.06 -5.65
CA SER A 165 -13.63 3.00 -6.19
C SER A 165 -12.87 1.85 -6.85
N TRP A 166 -11.56 2.00 -7.11
CA TRP A 166 -10.77 0.96 -7.77
C TRP A 166 -10.21 -0.07 -6.79
N THR A 167 -10.28 -1.33 -7.18
CA THR A 167 -9.77 -2.47 -6.42
C THR A 167 -8.81 -3.32 -7.26
N LEU A 168 -8.07 -4.20 -6.58
CA LEU A 168 -7.24 -5.24 -7.20
C LEU A 168 -8.02 -6.43 -7.76
N ASP A 169 -9.35 -6.46 -7.59
CA ASP A 169 -10.17 -7.58 -8.05
C ASP A 169 -9.92 -7.87 -9.53
N GLY A 170 -9.55 -9.12 -9.81
CA GLY A 170 -9.24 -9.59 -11.16
C GLY A 170 -7.88 -9.15 -11.71
N ILE A 171 -6.97 -8.59 -10.90
CA ILE A 171 -5.63 -8.15 -11.33
C ILE A 171 -4.56 -8.98 -10.63
N SER A 172 -4.02 -9.98 -11.31
CA SER A 172 -2.89 -10.79 -10.81
C SER A 172 -1.64 -9.94 -10.56
N GLN A 173 -0.76 -10.41 -9.68
CA GLN A 173 0.49 -9.69 -9.35
C GLN A 173 1.33 -9.44 -10.61
N GLY A 174 1.85 -8.23 -10.77
CA GLY A 174 2.63 -7.83 -11.94
C GLY A 174 1.80 -7.60 -13.21
N GLN A 175 0.48 -7.77 -13.15
CA GLN A 175 -0.43 -7.49 -14.26
C GLN A 175 -1.12 -6.14 -14.09
N TRP A 176 -1.65 -5.63 -15.19
CA TRP A 176 -2.41 -4.39 -15.23
C TRP A 176 -3.68 -4.54 -16.07
N ARG A 177 -4.64 -3.63 -15.85
CA ARG A 177 -5.80 -3.44 -16.73
C ARG A 177 -6.10 -1.96 -16.91
N SER A 178 -6.73 -1.62 -18.02
CA SER A 178 -7.33 -0.29 -18.22
C SER A 178 -8.57 -0.16 -17.34
N SER A 179 -8.81 1.06 -16.81
CA SER A 179 -10.03 1.43 -16.09
C SER A 179 -11.00 2.22 -16.95
#